data_AF-A0A9P5U7A7-F1
#
_entry.id   AF-A0A9P5U7A7-F1
#
_cell.length_a   1.000
_cell.length_b   1.000
_cell.length_c   1.000
_cell.angle_alpha   90.00
_cell.angle_beta   90.00
_cell.angle_gamma   90.00
#
_symmetry.space_group_name_H-M   'P 1'
#
loop_
_entity.id
_entity.type
_entity.pdbx_description
1 polymer ?
#
loop_
_entity_poly.entity_id
_entity_poly.type
_entity_poly.pdbx_seq_one_letter_code
_entity_poly.pdbx_strand_id
1 'polypeptide(L)' 'LYIVEDRIEGTWQKYILNSCAVPLMAANEQGYECVQFMCFLQHLQFDKTKGLAYIS' A
#
# COMPACT_ATOMS: atom_id res chain seq x y z
N LEU A 1 -16.08 14.24 -17.37
CA LEU A 1 -16.03 14.46 -15.90
C LEU A 1 -14.61 14.14 -15.46
N TYR A 2 -13.94 15.05 -14.76
CA TYR A 2 -12.57 14.86 -14.27
C TYR A 2 -12.57 15.00 -12.75
N ILE A 3 -11.70 14.22 -12.09
CA ILE A 3 -11.39 14.38 -10.66
C ILE A 3 -10.03 15.08 -10.59
N VAL A 4 -9.95 16.13 -9.78
CA VAL A 4 -8.73 16.92 -9.56
C VAL A 4 -8.39 16.84 -8.08
N GLU A 5 -7.13 16.54 -7.78
CA GLU A 5 -6.60 16.45 -6.42
C GLU A 5 -5.37 17.36 -6.27
N ASP A 6 -5.02 17.66 -5.02
CA ASP A 6 -3.85 18.49 -4.72
C ASP A 6 -2.57 17.81 -5.19
N ARG A 7 -1.64 18.63 -5.72
CA ARG A 7 -0.31 18.15 -6.07
C ARG A 7 0.50 17.92 -4.80
N ILE A 8 0.83 16.67 -4.53
CA ILE A 8 1.77 16.30 -3.47
C ILE A 8 3.20 16.51 -4.00
N GLU A 9 4.00 17.27 -3.26
CA GLU A 9 5.42 17.50 -3.58
C GLU A 9 6.29 16.35 -3.07
N GLY A 10 7.34 16.01 -3.82
CA GLY A 10 8.26 14.91 -3.51
C GLY A 10 8.32 13.83 -4.60
N THR A 11 8.99 12.71 -4.30
CA THR A 11 9.10 11.58 -5.21
C THR A 11 7.91 10.65 -5.02
N TRP A 12 7.12 10.48 -6.08
CA TRP A 12 6.04 9.49 -6.08
C TRP A 12 6.64 8.08 -6.11
N GLN A 13 6.18 7.21 -5.21
CA GLN A 13 6.58 5.82 -5.14
C GLN A 13 5.38 4.94 -4.77
N LYS A 14 5.25 3.82 -5.48
CA LYS A 14 4.29 2.77 -5.16
C LYS A 14 4.93 1.74 -4.23
N TYR A 15 4.27 1.45 -3.10
CA TYR A 15 4.81 0.57 -2.07
C TYR A 15 4.34 -0.88 -2.18
N ILE A 16 3.06 -1.09 -2.50
CA ILE A 16 2.44 -2.42 -2.62
C ILE A 16 1.59 -2.51 -3.90
N LEU A 17 1.36 -3.74 -4.39
CA LEU A 17 0.56 -3.99 -5.58
C LEU A 17 -0.93 -4.18 -5.23
N ASN A 18 -1.80 -3.86 -6.18
CA ASN A 18 -3.24 -3.92 -5.96
C ASN A 18 -3.79 -5.33 -5.75
N SER A 19 -3.08 -6.36 -6.23
CA SER A 19 -3.55 -7.74 -6.21
C SER A 19 -2.82 -8.63 -5.20
N CYS A 20 -1.73 -8.15 -4.57
CA CYS A 20 -0.99 -8.92 -3.60
C CYS A 20 -0.29 -8.04 -2.56
N ALA A 21 -0.31 -8.49 -1.31
CA ALA A 21 0.37 -7.86 -0.19
C ALA A 21 1.87 -8.20 -0.18
N VAL A 22 2.56 -7.94 -1.31
CA VAL A 22 3.99 -8.14 -1.47
C VAL A 22 4.68 -6.78 -1.52
N PRO A 23 5.71 -6.55 -0.68
CA PRO A 23 6.46 -5.30 -0.72
C PRO A 23 7.20 -5.17 -2.06
N LEU A 24 7.09 -4.01 -2.70
CA LEU A 24 7.89 -3.68 -3.90
C LEU A 24 9.30 -3.17 -3.56
N MET A 25 9.54 -2.92 -2.28
CA MET A 25 10.79 -2.41 -1.74
C MET A 25 11.66 -3.57 -1.24
N ALA A 26 12.98 -3.49 -1.43
CA ALA A 26 13.90 -4.50 -0.92
C ALA A 26 14.14 -4.34 0.60
N ALA A 27 14.46 -5.44 1.29
CA ALA A 27 14.59 -5.44 2.76
C ALA A 27 15.70 -4.51 3.30
N ASN A 28 16.67 -4.14 2.47
CA ASN A 28 17.77 -3.24 2.81
C ASN A 28 17.49 -1.78 2.43
N GLU A 29 16.35 -1.47 1.81
CA GLU A 29 15.98 -0.11 1.41
C GLU A 29 15.35 0.64 2.60
N GLN A 30 15.66 1.92 2.69
CA GLN A 30 15.09 2.79 3.71
C GLN A 30 13.57 2.90 3.53
N GLY A 31 12.82 2.62 4.59
CA GLY A 31 11.35 2.64 4.57
C GLY A 31 10.71 1.26 4.37
N TYR A 32 11.50 0.19 4.27
CA TYR A 32 10.98 -1.17 4.10
C TYR A 32 9.98 -1.57 5.19
N GLU A 33 10.24 -1.18 6.44
CA GLU A 33 9.34 -1.44 7.57
C GLU A 33 7.95 -0.81 7.37
N CYS A 34 7.88 0.40 6.78
CA CYS A 34 6.61 1.03 6.44
C CYS A 34 5.86 0.24 5.36
N VAL A 35 6.57 -0.29 4.36
CA VAL A 35 5.97 -1.14 3.32
C VAL A 35 5.45 -2.45 3.90
N GLN A 36 6.20 -3.08 4.80
CA GLN A 36 5.74 -4.28 5.51
C GLN A 36 4.50 -4.00 6.35
N PHE A 37 4.45 -2.85 7.02
CA PHE A 37 3.27 -2.43 7.77
C PHE A 37 2.05 -2.25 6.85
N MET A 38 2.23 -1.69 5.65
CA MET A 38 1.15 -1.59 4.66
C MET A 38 0.65 -2.97 4.19
N CYS A 39 1.56 -3.92 3.91
CA CYS A 39 1.16 -5.30 3.60
C CYS A 39 0.36 -5.93 4.75
N PHE A 40 0.77 -5.72 6.00
CA PHE A 40 0.04 -6.18 7.18
C PHE A 40 -1.36 -5.57 7.25
N LEU A 41 -1.51 -4.27 6.99
CA LEU A 41 -2.81 -3.59 6.98
C LEU A 41 -3.73 -4.15 5.90
N GLN A 42 -3.22 -4.40 4.69
CA GLN A 42 -4.00 -5.00 3.61
C GLN A 42 -4.57 -6.37 4.03
N HIS A 43 -3.74 -7.23 4.63
CA HIS A 43 -4.19 -8.51 5.17
C HIS A 43 -5.21 -8.37 6.30
N LEU A 44 -4.94 -7.47 7.25
CA LEU A 44 -5.83 -7.22 8.37
C LEU A 44 -7.19 -6.69 7.89
N GLN A 45 -7.22 -5.81 6.90
CA GLN A 45 -8.46 -5.30 6.31
C GLN A 45 -9.26 -6.43 5.67
N PHE A 46 -8.62 -7.30 4.90
CA PHE A 46 -9.30 -8.44 4.29
C PHE A 46 -9.87 -9.38 5.35
N ASP A 47 -9.12 -9.67 6.41
CA ASP A 47 -9.60 -10.49 7.54
C ASP A 47 -10.80 -9.82 8.25
N LYS A 48 -10.67 -8.54 8.64
CA LYS A 48 -11.72 -7.82 9.37
C LYS A 48 -13.00 -7.64 8.58
N THR A 49 -12.89 -7.55 7.25
CA THR A 49 -14.05 -7.48 6.36
C THR A 49 -14.57 -8.85 5.97
N LYS A 50 -14.06 -9.95 6.56
CA LYS A 50 -14.44 -11.34 6.23
C LYS A 50 -14.27 -11.67 4.75
N GLY A 51 -13.21 -11.13 4.15
CA GLY A 51 -12.86 -11.34 2.76
C GLY A 51 -13.60 -10.46 1.75
N LEU A 52 -14.31 -9.42 2.20
CA LEU A 52 -15.11 -8.56 1.33
C LEU A 52 -14.30 -7.42 0.70
N ALA A 53 -13.32 -6.86 1.41
CA ALA A 53 -12.57 -5.70 0.93
C ALA A 53 -11.18 -5.54 1.56
N TYR A 54 -10.27 -4.94 0.80
CA TYR A 54 -8.99 -4.42 1.28
C TYR A 54 -8.60 -3.19 0.45
N ILE A 55 -7.61 -2.44 0.93
CA ILE A 55 -6.99 -1.31 0.23
C ILE A 55 -5.51 -1.63 0.05
N SER A 56 -4.95 -1.25 -1.10
CA SER A 56 -3.52 -1.38 -1.43
C SER A 56 -2.90 -0.02 -1.71
#